data_AF-A0AAD9BWZ8-F1
#
_entry.id   AF-A0AAD9BWZ8-F1
#
_cell.length_a   1.000
_cell.length_b   1.000
_cell.length_c   1.000
_cell.angle_alpha   90.00
_cell.angle_beta   90.00
_cell.angle_gamma   90.00
#
_symmetry.space_group_name_H-M   'P 1'
#
loop_
_entity.id
_entity.type
_entity.pdbx_description
1 polymer ?
#
loop_
_entity_poly.entity_id
_entity_poly.type
_entity_poly.pdbx_seq_one_letter_code
_entity_poly.pdbx_strand_id
1 'polypeptide(L)'
;MSSSVLVKKLEDLSLDPGYVTGDLSPSLSLSSSGGSRQSPPHSSTPPRGAWQRHGGSLSSRDGSWDTVSSLPEDASDLLLKCPRLPEVEEYPWTEQELREVVRKVSHTSITDEALQRLSSLLRRALVRISREAQRLSELHRRCTRLEVQSAVRLVLSWSLADKCISSAVKAVSLHCMSSGDPARQRGKSARCGLTLSVGHFFRWMVETHVSVRVHEYAAVCLAACVESLTEEVMARAVRVVRLAVEEELLPGGEMSCCPVTVELLEGTVNSDAELWGVLQGYEHLICGKNKNGTPMNLNLVFIVGCLLAVALYKVKA
;
A
#
# COMPACT_ATOMS: atom_id res chain seq x y z
N MET A 1 21.88 52.47 32.73
CA MET A 1 21.78 53.17 31.43
C MET A 1 21.73 52.08 30.36
N SER A 2 20.56 51.50 30.11
CA SER A 2 19.53 51.92 29.13
C SER A 2 19.72 51.25 27.76
N SER A 3 19.06 50.10 27.62
CA SER A 3 18.20 49.65 26.50
C SER A 3 18.43 50.17 25.08
N SER A 4 18.45 49.27 24.09
CA SER A 4 17.28 49.12 23.18
C SER A 4 17.35 47.88 22.29
N VAL A 5 16.26 47.11 22.37
CA VAL A 5 15.70 46.20 21.36
C VAL A 5 15.01 47.06 20.29
N LEU A 6 15.09 46.69 19.02
CA LEU A 6 14.19 47.11 17.91
C LEU A 6 14.54 46.26 16.67
N VAL A 7 13.80 45.19 16.33
CA VAL A 7 12.51 45.19 15.59
C VAL A 7 12.49 46.21 14.45
N LYS A 8 12.65 45.72 13.21
CA LYS A 8 12.20 46.37 11.96
C LYS A 8 11.60 45.25 11.10
N LYS A 9 10.30 44.98 11.26
CA LYS A 9 9.16 45.46 10.45
C LYS A 9 9.26 45.14 8.95
N LEU A 10 8.35 44.22 8.58
CA LEU A 10 7.64 44.08 7.31
C LEU A 10 7.14 45.45 6.81
N GLU A 11 6.85 45.53 5.50
CA GLU A 11 6.22 46.64 4.75
C GLU A 11 7.20 47.63 4.13
N ASP A 12 7.60 47.38 2.87
CA ASP A 12 7.38 48.31 1.75
C ASP A 12 8.06 47.81 0.47
N LEU A 13 7.29 47.17 -0.42
CA LEU A 13 7.51 47.19 -1.86
C LEU A 13 6.13 47.10 -2.53
N SER A 14 5.41 48.22 -2.44
CA SER A 14 4.33 48.57 -3.36
C SER A 14 4.90 49.41 -4.52
N LEU A 15 4.05 49.68 -5.52
CA LEU A 15 4.24 50.40 -6.80
C LEU A 15 4.38 49.46 -8.02
N ASP A 16 3.54 49.50 -9.06
CA ASP A 16 2.24 50.14 -9.33
C ASP A 16 1.70 49.51 -10.64
N PRO A 17 0.38 49.42 -10.88
CA PRO A 17 -0.23 48.83 -12.07
C PRO A 17 -0.48 49.86 -13.17
N GLY A 18 -0.07 49.56 -14.40
CA GLY A 18 -0.42 50.37 -15.58
C GLY A 18 -1.79 49.99 -16.15
N TYR A 19 -2.80 50.81 -15.86
CA TYR A 19 -4.13 50.80 -16.48
C TYR A 19 -4.21 51.87 -17.58
N VAL A 20 -4.64 51.54 -18.80
CA VAL A 20 -5.42 52.44 -19.68
C VAL A 20 -6.36 51.62 -20.58
N THR A 21 -7.62 51.59 -20.14
CA THR A 21 -8.93 51.72 -20.84
C THR A 21 -9.26 50.92 -22.10
N GLY A 22 -10.44 50.27 -22.05
CA GLY A 22 -11.15 49.81 -23.25
C GLY A 22 -12.39 48.98 -22.92
N ASP A 23 -13.40 49.66 -22.38
CA ASP A 23 -14.80 49.32 -22.12
C ASP A 23 -15.54 48.21 -22.94
N LEU A 24 -16.58 47.69 -22.25
CA LEU A 24 -17.81 47.01 -22.71
C LEU A 24 -17.83 45.47 -22.83
N SER A 25 -18.54 44.85 -21.88
CA SER A 25 -19.27 43.59 -22.08
C SER A 25 -20.40 43.81 -23.11
N PRO A 26 -20.78 42.78 -23.90
CA PRO A 26 -21.89 41.96 -23.44
C PRO A 26 -21.73 40.44 -23.71
N SER A 27 -22.65 39.74 -23.07
CA SER A 27 -22.88 38.31 -22.92
C SER A 27 -23.09 37.46 -24.19
N LEU A 28 -22.95 36.14 -23.97
CA LEU A 28 -23.58 34.97 -24.63
C LEU A 28 -22.75 34.13 -25.62
N SER A 29 -22.43 32.91 -25.15
CA SER A 29 -22.82 31.62 -25.76
C SER A 29 -22.17 31.08 -27.06
N LEU A 30 -21.66 29.85 -26.90
CA LEU A 30 -21.64 28.68 -27.82
C LEU A 30 -20.46 28.49 -28.81
N SER A 31 -19.74 27.39 -28.54
CA SER A 31 -19.36 26.28 -29.42
C SER A 31 -18.84 26.55 -30.83
N SER A 32 -17.65 26.01 -31.13
CA SER A 32 -17.33 25.52 -32.47
C SER A 32 -16.38 24.32 -32.44
N SER A 33 -16.91 23.21 -32.95
CA SER A 33 -16.19 22.03 -33.44
C SER A 33 -15.76 22.28 -34.88
N GLY A 34 -14.51 21.94 -35.21
CA GLY A 34 -13.96 22.08 -36.55
C GLY A 34 -13.62 20.72 -37.18
N GLY A 35 -14.03 20.53 -38.44
CA GLY A 35 -13.31 19.69 -39.39
C GLY A 35 -14.07 18.49 -39.96
N SER A 36 -14.85 18.71 -41.01
CA SER A 36 -15.33 17.67 -41.94
C SER A 36 -14.78 17.95 -43.34
N ARG A 37 -14.25 16.91 -44.01
CA ARG A 37 -14.12 16.84 -45.48
C ARG A 37 -14.50 15.43 -45.97
N GLN A 38 -15.36 15.42 -46.99
CA GLN A 38 -15.95 14.33 -47.79
C GLN A 38 -14.88 13.81 -48.82
N SER A 39 -14.95 12.69 -49.57
CA SER A 39 -16.02 11.86 -50.18
C SER A 39 -15.40 10.53 -50.77
N PRO A 40 -16.17 9.60 -51.39
CA PRO A 40 -15.86 8.16 -51.66
C PRO A 40 -15.44 7.84 -53.13
N PRO A 41 -15.29 6.56 -53.58
CA PRO A 41 -16.40 5.77 -54.16
C PRO A 41 -16.32 4.19 -54.01
N HIS A 42 -17.13 3.47 -54.81
CA HIS A 42 -17.77 2.15 -54.63
C HIS A 42 -17.08 0.86 -55.19
N SER A 43 -17.59 -0.31 -54.74
CA SER A 43 -17.89 -1.60 -55.46
C SER A 43 -17.12 -2.93 -55.15
N SER A 44 -17.94 -3.98 -54.89
CA SER A 44 -17.81 -5.47 -55.02
C SER A 44 -16.89 -6.39 -54.14
N THR A 45 -17.51 -7.06 -53.14
CA THR A 45 -17.62 -8.51 -52.70
C THR A 45 -16.48 -9.59 -52.82
N PRO A 46 -16.51 -10.77 -52.09
CA PRO A 46 -15.90 -11.15 -50.78
C PRO A 46 -14.94 -12.41 -50.90
N PRO A 47 -14.60 -13.29 -49.90
CA PRO A 47 -14.97 -13.43 -48.47
C PRO A 47 -13.85 -13.87 -47.45
N ARG A 48 -14.15 -13.76 -46.14
CA ARG A 48 -14.14 -14.86 -45.12
C ARG A 48 -14.06 -14.31 -43.69
N GLY A 49 -14.98 -14.77 -42.82
CA GLY A 49 -14.81 -14.74 -41.36
C GLY A 49 -15.91 -14.01 -40.60
N ALA A 50 -17.03 -14.68 -40.38
CA ALA A 50 -18.19 -14.19 -39.66
C ALA A 50 -17.95 -14.05 -38.15
N TRP A 51 -18.29 -12.89 -37.58
CA TRP A 51 -18.78 -12.78 -36.22
C TRP A 51 -20.09 -11.99 -36.27
N GLN A 52 -21.18 -12.70 -35.99
CA GLN A 52 -22.55 -12.20 -36.04
C GLN A 52 -22.73 -11.05 -35.05
N ARG A 53 -23.19 -9.90 -35.56
CA ARG A 53 -23.97 -8.95 -34.78
C ARG A 53 -25.36 -9.55 -34.57
N HIS A 54 -25.68 -9.89 -33.33
CA HIS A 54 -27.05 -9.76 -32.86
C HIS A 54 -27.18 -8.38 -32.21
N GLY A 55 -27.85 -7.48 -32.93
CA GLY A 55 -28.32 -6.22 -32.38
C GLY A 55 -29.50 -6.46 -31.45
N GLY A 56 -29.52 -5.72 -30.34
CA GLY A 56 -30.63 -5.69 -29.42
C GLY A 56 -30.37 -4.75 -28.24
N SER A 57 -31.08 -3.62 -28.26
CA SER A 57 -31.33 -2.70 -27.15
C SER A 57 -30.27 -1.64 -26.83
N LEU A 58 -30.62 -0.43 -27.27
CA LEU A 58 -30.13 0.85 -26.77
C LEU A 58 -30.53 0.99 -25.29
N SER A 59 -29.59 0.80 -24.38
CA SER A 59 -29.62 1.47 -23.08
C SER A 59 -28.27 2.15 -22.85
N SER A 60 -28.20 3.38 -23.34
CA SER A 60 -27.31 4.38 -22.76
C SER A 60 -27.72 4.53 -21.29
N ARG A 61 -26.95 3.95 -20.39
CA ARG A 61 -26.89 4.39 -19.00
C ARG A 61 -25.43 4.65 -18.70
N ASP A 62 -25.10 5.92 -18.74
CA ASP A 62 -24.01 6.50 -17.98
C ASP A 62 -23.95 5.82 -16.61
N GLY A 63 -22.89 5.05 -16.39
CA GLY A 63 -22.59 4.43 -15.11
C GLY A 63 -22.07 5.47 -14.13
N SER A 64 -22.96 6.37 -13.70
CA SER A 64 -22.74 7.14 -12.48
C SER A 64 -22.68 6.16 -11.31
N TRP A 65 -21.57 6.19 -10.56
CA TRP A 65 -21.35 5.35 -9.39
C TRP A 65 -22.09 5.85 -8.13
N ASP A 66 -23.10 6.70 -8.28
CA ASP A 66 -23.89 7.26 -7.17
C ASP A 66 -24.91 6.30 -6.53
N THR A 67 -24.93 5.02 -6.90
CA THR A 67 -25.75 4.03 -6.18
C THR A 67 -24.97 3.46 -4.99
N VAL A 68 -25.15 4.11 -3.85
CA VAL A 68 -24.91 3.57 -2.51
C VAL A 68 -25.73 2.28 -2.34
N SER A 69 -25.05 1.19 -1.97
CA SER A 69 -25.61 -0.09 -1.51
C SER A 69 -26.66 -0.77 -2.41
N SER A 70 -26.22 -1.46 -3.46
CA SER A 70 -26.78 -2.78 -3.76
C SER A 70 -25.73 -3.83 -3.41
N LEU A 71 -26.03 -4.64 -2.39
CA LEU A 71 -25.19 -5.77 -2.00
C LEU A 71 -25.19 -6.77 -3.16
N PRO A 72 -24.06 -7.07 -3.83
CA PRO A 72 -24.01 -8.18 -4.77
C PRO A 72 -24.08 -9.46 -3.93
N GLU A 73 -25.03 -10.34 -4.22
CA GLU A 73 -25.23 -11.59 -3.46
C GLU A 73 -24.04 -12.55 -3.54
N ASP A 74 -23.02 -12.30 -4.36
CA ASP A 74 -21.77 -13.06 -4.37
C ASP A 74 -20.55 -12.14 -4.54
N ALA A 75 -20.12 -11.50 -3.46
CA ALA A 75 -18.86 -10.75 -3.42
C ALA A 75 -17.65 -11.63 -3.84
N SER A 76 -17.73 -12.94 -3.59
CA SER A 76 -16.75 -13.93 -4.02
C SER A 76 -16.61 -14.00 -5.55
N ASP A 77 -17.71 -13.94 -6.30
CA ASP A 77 -17.72 -14.09 -7.76
C ASP A 77 -17.20 -12.85 -8.51
N LEU A 78 -17.34 -11.67 -7.90
CA LEU A 78 -16.74 -10.44 -8.42
C LEU A 78 -15.22 -10.42 -8.23
N LEU A 79 -14.74 -10.96 -7.12
CA LEU A 79 -13.30 -11.04 -6.83
C LEU A 79 -12.58 -12.04 -7.74
N LEU A 80 -13.25 -13.10 -8.17
CA LEU A 80 -12.70 -14.08 -9.13
C LEU A 80 -12.42 -13.47 -10.51
N LYS A 81 -13.08 -12.35 -10.86
CA LYS A 81 -12.86 -11.62 -12.12
C LYS A 81 -11.75 -10.57 -12.04
N CYS A 82 -11.24 -10.29 -10.84
CA CYS A 82 -10.17 -9.31 -10.67
C CYS A 82 -8.83 -9.90 -11.11
N PRO A 83 -7.97 -9.09 -11.79
CA PRO A 83 -6.61 -9.52 -12.09
C PRO A 83 -5.85 -9.84 -10.79
N ARG A 84 -4.97 -10.84 -10.86
CA ARG A 84 -4.18 -11.31 -9.71
C ARG A 84 -2.81 -10.65 -9.68
N LEU A 85 -2.31 -10.42 -8.47
CA LEU A 85 -0.92 -10.01 -8.26
C LEU A 85 0.01 -11.11 -8.79
N PRO A 86 1.08 -10.75 -9.53
CA PRO A 86 2.09 -11.72 -9.90
C PRO A 86 2.70 -12.37 -8.67
N GLU A 87 2.83 -13.69 -8.74
CA GLU A 87 3.52 -14.44 -7.71
C GLU A 87 5.00 -14.12 -7.80
N VAL A 88 5.57 -13.67 -6.68
CA VAL A 88 7.00 -13.43 -6.55
C VAL A 88 7.67 -14.71 -6.06
N GLU A 89 8.47 -15.30 -6.96
CA GLU A 89 9.22 -16.53 -6.73
C GLU A 89 10.37 -16.30 -5.74
N GLU A 90 11.07 -15.17 -5.85
CA GLU A 90 12.19 -14.80 -4.97
C GLU A 90 11.85 -13.64 -4.01
N TYR A 91 12.08 -13.82 -2.71
CA TYR A 91 11.76 -12.83 -1.68
C TYR A 91 12.93 -12.63 -0.70
N PRO A 92 13.06 -11.45 -0.07
CA PRO A 92 14.29 -11.03 0.62
C PRO A 92 14.39 -11.51 2.08
N TRP A 93 13.82 -12.66 2.43
CA TRP A 93 13.92 -13.23 3.78
C TRP A 93 13.99 -14.75 3.76
N THR A 94 14.61 -15.31 4.79
CA THR A 94 14.60 -16.73 5.09
C THR A 94 13.49 -17.07 6.10
N GLU A 95 13.05 -18.33 6.14
CA GLU A 95 12.10 -18.79 7.15
C GLU A 95 12.66 -18.63 8.57
N GLN A 96 13.98 -18.80 8.74
CA GLN A 96 14.65 -18.62 10.03
C GLN A 96 14.59 -17.17 10.52
N GLU A 97 14.87 -16.20 9.65
CA GLU A 97 14.75 -14.77 10.00
C GLU A 97 13.30 -14.43 10.37
N LEU A 98 12.32 -14.97 9.63
CA LEU A 98 10.92 -14.73 9.92
C LEU A 98 10.51 -15.31 11.28
N ARG A 99 10.94 -16.54 11.59
CA ARG A 99 10.69 -17.19 12.90
C ARG A 99 11.27 -16.37 14.05
N GLU A 100 12.45 -15.78 13.87
CA GLU A 100 13.07 -14.93 14.88
C GLU A 100 12.32 -13.60 15.08
N VAL A 101 11.72 -13.03 14.03
CA VAL A 101 10.80 -11.89 14.17
C VAL A 101 9.57 -12.29 14.98
N VAL A 102 8.94 -13.42 14.66
CA VAL A 102 7.77 -13.93 15.41
C VAL A 102 8.08 -14.08 16.90
N ARG A 103 9.27 -14.59 17.23
CA ARG A 103 9.75 -14.80 18.61
C ARG A 103 9.86 -13.49 19.41
N LYS A 104 10.03 -12.32 18.76
CA LYS A 104 10.05 -11.02 19.45
C LYS A 104 8.69 -10.63 20.01
N VAL A 105 7.61 -11.04 19.34
CA VAL A 105 6.23 -10.67 19.70
C VAL A 105 5.71 -11.55 20.81
N SER A 106 6.03 -12.85 20.77
CA SER A 106 5.53 -13.82 21.73
C SER A 106 6.48 -14.99 21.89
N HIS A 107 6.52 -15.53 23.10
CA HIS A 107 7.18 -16.80 23.41
C HIS A 107 6.36 -18.03 22.97
N THR A 108 5.12 -17.82 22.51
CA THR A 108 4.29 -18.89 21.94
C THR A 108 4.92 -19.42 20.65
N SER A 109 4.96 -20.73 20.49
CA SER A 109 5.41 -21.37 19.26
C SER A 109 4.45 -21.05 18.10
N ILE A 110 4.99 -20.94 16.89
CA ILE A 110 4.24 -20.89 15.63
C ILE A 110 4.47 -22.22 14.92
N THR A 111 3.44 -22.81 14.31
CA THR A 111 3.65 -24.03 13.51
C THR A 111 4.34 -23.68 12.19
N ASP A 112 5.04 -24.64 11.59
CA ASP A 112 5.77 -24.39 10.35
C ASP A 112 4.82 -24.09 9.18
N GLU A 113 3.63 -24.71 9.15
CA GLU A 113 2.58 -24.42 8.17
C GLU A 113 2.06 -22.99 8.30
N ALA A 114 1.88 -22.52 9.55
CA ALA A 114 1.47 -21.14 9.81
C ALA A 114 2.57 -20.15 9.40
N LEU A 115 3.86 -20.49 9.63
CA LEU A 115 4.99 -19.66 9.22
C LEU A 115 5.10 -19.54 7.69
N GLN A 116 4.91 -20.65 6.96
CA GLN A 116 4.87 -20.64 5.49
C GLN A 116 3.69 -19.81 4.98
N ARG A 117 2.52 -19.95 5.61
CA ARG A 117 1.34 -19.15 5.26
C ARG A 117 1.59 -17.66 5.51
N LEU A 118 2.16 -17.29 6.65
CA LEU A 118 2.54 -15.92 6.97
C LEU A 118 3.49 -15.35 5.92
N SER A 119 4.54 -16.10 5.56
CA SER A 119 5.47 -15.71 4.50
C SER A 119 4.74 -15.44 3.18
N SER A 120 3.81 -16.32 2.76
CA SER A 120 3.04 -16.14 1.53
C SER A 120 2.18 -14.86 1.53
N LEU A 121 1.62 -14.49 2.68
CA LEU A 121 0.82 -13.27 2.83
C LEU A 121 1.73 -12.02 2.77
N LEU A 122 2.87 -12.06 3.46
CA LEU A 122 3.84 -10.97 3.46
C LEU A 122 4.43 -10.69 2.07
N ARG A 123 4.62 -11.73 1.23
CA ARG A 123 5.03 -11.55 -0.17
C ARG A 123 4.05 -10.65 -0.93
N ARG A 124 2.74 -10.78 -0.69
CA ARG A 124 1.71 -9.95 -1.36
C ARG A 124 1.82 -8.49 -0.92
N ALA A 125 2.01 -8.24 0.37
CA ALA A 125 2.25 -6.90 0.88
C ALA A 125 3.54 -6.29 0.29
N LEU A 126 4.63 -7.07 0.25
CA LEU A 126 5.90 -6.65 -0.34
C LEU A 126 5.73 -6.21 -1.80
N VAL A 127 5.03 -7.02 -2.62
CA VAL A 127 4.78 -6.71 -4.03
C VAL A 127 3.97 -5.43 -4.21
N ARG A 128 2.92 -5.24 -3.39
CA ARG A 128 2.11 -4.03 -3.46
C ARG A 128 2.94 -2.79 -3.12
N ILE A 129 3.69 -2.83 -2.02
CA ILE A 129 4.55 -1.72 -1.59
C ILE A 129 5.64 -1.44 -2.63
N SER A 130 6.28 -2.48 -3.18
CA SER A 130 7.36 -2.31 -4.14
C SER A 130 6.89 -1.74 -5.47
N ARG A 131 5.74 -2.20 -5.99
CA ARG A 131 5.13 -1.64 -7.21
C ARG A 131 4.76 -0.18 -7.05
N GLU A 132 4.20 0.18 -5.90
CA GLU A 132 3.86 1.57 -5.63
C GLU A 132 5.12 2.43 -5.45
N ALA A 133 6.16 1.92 -4.77
CA ALA A 133 7.46 2.58 -4.68
C ALA A 133 8.12 2.74 -6.06
N GLN A 134 7.98 1.75 -6.94
CA GLN A 134 8.45 1.80 -8.33
C GLN A 134 7.73 2.90 -9.11
N ARG A 135 6.39 2.95 -9.02
CA ARG A 135 5.56 4.00 -9.64
C ARG A 135 5.98 5.40 -9.18
N LEU A 136 6.20 5.58 -7.88
CA LEU A 136 6.67 6.86 -7.32
C LEU A 136 8.10 7.21 -7.75
N SER A 137 8.92 6.19 -8.02
CA SER A 137 10.32 6.36 -8.46
C SER A 137 10.46 6.64 -9.96
N GLU A 138 9.39 6.54 -10.77
CA GLU A 138 9.42 6.71 -12.23
C GLU A 138 9.99 8.07 -12.65
N LEU A 139 9.56 9.14 -11.95
CA LEU A 139 9.91 10.52 -12.29
C LEU A 139 11.40 10.80 -12.10
N HIS A 140 11.99 10.32 -11.00
CA HIS A 140 13.37 10.66 -10.62
C HIS A 140 14.37 9.53 -10.87
N ARG A 141 13.91 8.37 -11.36
CA ARG A 141 14.72 7.16 -11.62
C ARG A 141 15.59 6.76 -10.41
N ARG A 142 15.10 7.07 -9.21
CA ARG A 142 15.72 6.72 -7.93
C ARG A 142 14.64 6.34 -6.93
N CYS A 143 14.92 5.33 -6.13
CA CYS A 143 14.10 4.94 -4.99
C CYS A 143 14.87 5.29 -3.71
N THR A 144 14.37 6.24 -2.94
CA THR A 144 14.89 6.65 -1.64
C THR A 144 13.92 6.24 -0.52
N ARG A 145 14.26 6.56 0.73
CA ARG A 145 13.35 6.35 1.86
C ARG A 145 11.99 7.04 1.67
N LEU A 146 11.94 8.15 0.93
CA LEU A 146 10.73 8.96 0.75
C LEU A 146 9.71 8.25 -0.16
N GLU A 147 10.16 7.62 -1.24
CA GLU A 147 9.30 6.84 -2.13
C GLU A 147 8.76 5.60 -1.41
N VAL A 148 9.59 4.91 -0.62
CA VAL A 148 9.15 3.76 0.19
C VAL A 148 8.13 4.17 1.25
N GLN A 149 8.40 5.22 2.02
CA GLN A 149 7.46 5.70 3.06
C GLN A 149 6.13 6.17 2.47
N SER A 150 6.18 6.85 1.31
CA SER A 150 4.97 7.26 0.59
C SER A 150 4.18 6.05 0.08
N ALA A 151 4.86 5.05 -0.49
CA ALA A 151 4.23 3.80 -0.93
C ALA A 151 3.54 3.07 0.23
N VAL A 152 4.19 3.00 1.40
CA VAL A 152 3.62 2.41 2.61
C VAL A 152 2.33 3.11 3.04
N ARG A 153 2.27 4.44 2.97
CA ARG A 153 1.04 5.22 3.29
C ARG A 153 -0.09 4.99 2.30
N LEU A 154 0.23 4.70 1.03
CA LEU A 154 -0.77 4.46 -0.01
C LEU A 154 -1.30 3.03 0.01
N VAL A 155 -0.47 2.07 0.42
CA VAL A 155 -0.80 0.64 0.39
C VAL A 155 -1.40 0.15 1.70
N LEU A 156 -0.88 0.59 2.86
CA LEU A 156 -1.34 0.12 4.17
C LEU A 156 -2.41 1.03 4.77
N SER A 157 -3.17 0.51 5.74
CA SER A 157 -4.06 1.35 6.54
C SER A 157 -3.27 2.41 7.32
N TRP A 158 -3.92 3.50 7.72
CA TRP A 158 -3.29 4.57 8.49
C TRP A 158 -2.51 4.06 9.71
N SER A 159 -3.14 3.22 10.53
CA SER A 159 -2.57 2.64 11.74
C SER A 159 -1.34 1.76 11.46
N LEU A 160 -1.42 0.90 10.43
CA LEU A 160 -0.31 0.04 10.01
C LEU A 160 0.82 0.85 9.40
N ALA A 161 0.50 1.84 8.58
CA ALA A 161 1.47 2.74 7.95
C ALA A 161 2.23 3.54 9.02
N ASP A 162 1.53 4.08 10.02
CA ASP A 162 2.15 4.86 11.10
C ASP A 162 3.16 4.00 11.91
N LYS A 163 2.79 2.77 12.23
CA LYS A 163 3.69 1.80 12.90
C LYS A 163 4.89 1.45 12.03
N CYS A 164 4.66 1.11 10.76
CA CYS A 164 5.72 0.75 9.82
C CYS A 164 6.70 1.91 9.59
N ILE A 165 6.20 3.14 9.45
CA ILE A 165 7.03 4.34 9.25
C ILE A 165 7.79 4.69 10.52
N SER A 166 7.16 4.61 11.69
CA SER A 166 7.83 4.83 12.98
C SER A 166 8.99 3.86 13.19
N SER A 167 8.77 2.58 12.88
CA SER A 167 9.82 1.55 12.90
C SER A 167 10.93 1.84 11.88
N ALA A 168 10.59 2.22 10.66
CA ALA A 168 11.55 2.58 9.63
C ALA A 168 12.42 3.79 10.02
N VAL A 169 11.83 4.84 10.62
CA VAL A 169 12.55 6.01 11.12
C VAL A 169 13.50 5.63 12.27
N LYS A 170 13.05 4.76 13.19
CA LYS A 170 13.89 4.20 14.26
C LYS A 170 15.08 3.43 13.67
N ALA A 171 14.84 2.55 12.71
CA ALA A 171 15.87 1.73 12.08
C ALA A 171 16.93 2.58 11.34
N VAL A 172 16.48 3.60 10.59
CA VAL A 172 17.39 4.56 9.92
C VAL A 172 18.20 5.36 10.95
N SER A 173 17.57 5.80 12.05
CA SER A 173 18.26 6.52 13.12
C SER A 173 19.37 5.67 13.76
N LEU A 174 19.08 4.41 14.08
CA LEU A 174 20.07 3.47 14.63
C LEU A 174 21.22 3.22 13.65
N HIS A 175 20.90 3.13 12.34
CA HIS A 175 21.91 2.98 11.30
C HIS A 175 22.86 4.17 11.28
N CYS A 176 22.33 5.40 11.27
CA CYS A 176 23.14 6.62 11.28
C CYS A 176 24.03 6.72 12.53
N MET A 177 23.49 6.39 13.70
CA MET A 177 24.25 6.41 14.97
C MET A 177 25.36 5.35 15.03
N SER A 178 25.20 4.23 14.30
CA SER A 178 26.17 3.13 14.27
C SER A 178 27.33 3.34 13.29
N SER A 179 27.32 4.42 12.49
CA SER A 179 28.23 4.63 11.36
C SER A 179 29.67 5.03 11.74
N GLY A 180 29.94 5.36 13.01
CA GLY A 180 31.25 5.83 13.48
C GLY A 180 31.98 4.90 14.46
N ASP A 181 31.45 3.71 14.74
CA ASP A 181 32.02 2.79 15.72
C ASP A 181 32.84 1.65 15.05
N PRO A 182 34.19 1.75 14.99
CA PRO A 182 35.03 0.70 14.42
C PRO A 182 35.01 -0.61 15.23
N ALA A 183 34.55 -0.58 16.50
CA ALA A 183 34.40 -1.78 17.33
C ALA A 183 33.15 -2.60 16.96
N ARG A 184 32.24 -2.06 16.15
CA ARG A 184 31.07 -2.78 15.61
C ARG A 184 31.28 -3.20 14.16
N GLN A 185 32.00 -4.31 13.97
CA GLN A 185 31.85 -5.17 12.80
C GLN A 185 30.48 -5.89 12.76
N ARG A 186 29.41 -5.22 13.19
CA ARG A 186 28.05 -5.74 13.13
C ARG A 186 27.53 -5.65 11.69
N GLY A 187 26.85 -6.71 11.24
CA GLY A 187 26.19 -6.73 9.93
C GLY A 187 25.20 -5.57 9.74
N LYS A 188 24.91 -5.21 8.47
CA LYS A 188 24.07 -4.04 8.12
C LYS A 188 22.73 -4.02 8.87
N SER A 189 22.03 -5.15 8.99
CA SER A 189 20.79 -5.27 9.77
C SER A 189 20.95 -5.04 11.27
N ALA A 190 22.03 -5.56 11.85
CA ALA A 190 22.31 -5.41 13.28
C ALA A 190 22.61 -3.96 13.66
N ARG A 191 23.06 -3.12 12.71
CA ARG A 191 23.20 -1.66 12.88
C ARG A 191 21.85 -0.94 12.86
N CYS A 192 20.87 -1.49 12.15
CA CYS A 192 19.51 -0.96 12.08
C CYS A 192 18.59 -1.50 13.20
N GLY A 193 19.05 -2.46 14.01
CA GLY A 193 18.22 -3.14 15.01
C GLY A 193 17.16 -4.06 14.43
N LEU A 194 17.33 -4.49 13.17
CA LEU A 194 16.40 -5.35 12.44
C LEU A 194 16.88 -6.80 12.50
N THR A 195 15.92 -7.73 12.53
CA THR A 195 16.20 -9.16 12.35
C THR A 195 16.30 -9.50 10.87
N LEU A 196 15.46 -8.90 10.01
CA LEU A 196 15.51 -9.14 8.57
C LEU A 196 16.79 -8.57 7.94
N SER A 197 17.36 -9.29 6.97
CA SER A 197 18.56 -8.85 6.24
C SER A 197 18.30 -7.63 5.32
N VAL A 198 18.74 -6.44 5.73
CA VAL A 198 18.72 -5.22 4.91
C VAL A 198 19.49 -5.42 3.61
N GLY A 199 20.54 -6.25 3.62
CA GLY A 199 21.30 -6.60 2.42
C GLY A 199 20.48 -7.42 1.42
N HIS A 200 19.65 -8.35 1.90
CA HIS A 200 18.74 -9.12 1.06
C HIS A 200 17.68 -8.22 0.44
N PHE A 201 17.08 -7.33 1.23
CA PHE A 201 16.11 -6.36 0.71
C PHE A 201 16.73 -5.41 -0.32
N PHE A 202 17.95 -4.92 -0.07
CA PHE A 202 18.65 -4.06 -1.04
C PHE A 202 18.90 -4.79 -2.35
N ARG A 203 19.48 -6.00 -2.29
CA ARG A 203 19.76 -6.81 -3.47
C ARG A 203 18.48 -7.16 -4.24
N TRP A 204 17.45 -7.61 -3.52
CA TRP A 204 16.15 -7.90 -4.11
C TRP A 204 15.51 -6.69 -4.79
N MET A 205 15.57 -5.49 -4.19
CA MET A 205 15.04 -4.26 -4.81
C MET A 205 15.76 -3.90 -6.12
N VAL A 206 17.05 -4.24 -6.23
CA VAL A 206 17.85 -4.04 -7.44
C VAL A 206 17.50 -5.10 -8.49
N GLU A 207 17.45 -6.38 -8.11
CA GLU A 207 17.14 -7.52 -8.99
C GLU A 207 15.71 -7.44 -9.56
N THR A 208 14.75 -6.99 -8.75
CA THR A 208 13.35 -6.79 -9.19
C THR A 208 13.10 -5.45 -9.87
N HIS A 209 14.15 -4.64 -10.07
CA HIS A 209 14.08 -3.34 -10.74
C HIS A 209 13.04 -2.37 -10.16
N VAL A 210 12.95 -2.28 -8.81
CA VAL A 210 12.11 -1.27 -8.15
C VAL A 210 12.46 0.15 -8.63
N SER A 211 13.75 0.42 -8.86
CA SER A 211 14.20 1.61 -9.58
C SER A 211 15.60 1.39 -10.16
N VAL A 212 16.00 2.25 -11.09
CA VAL A 212 17.36 2.24 -11.68
C VAL A 212 18.42 2.47 -10.60
N ARG A 213 18.12 3.29 -9.60
CA ARG A 213 19.00 3.59 -8.47
C ARG A 213 18.26 3.35 -7.16
N VAL A 214 18.71 2.40 -6.36
CA VAL A 214 18.14 2.13 -5.03
C VAL A 214 19.07 2.69 -3.95
N HIS A 215 18.53 3.52 -3.07
CA HIS A 215 19.27 4.07 -1.93
C HIS A 215 19.29 3.06 -0.77
N GLU A 216 20.37 3.00 0.01
CA GLU A 216 20.48 2.07 1.15
C GLU A 216 19.33 2.25 2.17
N TYR A 217 19.01 3.49 2.52
CA TYR A 217 17.86 3.80 3.38
C TYR A 217 16.51 3.38 2.82
N ALA A 218 16.35 3.22 1.49
CA ALA A 218 15.11 2.66 0.94
C ALA A 218 14.96 1.19 1.35
N ALA A 219 16.05 0.41 1.26
CA ALA A 219 16.08 -0.98 1.70
C ALA A 219 15.91 -1.12 3.22
N VAL A 220 16.51 -0.22 4.02
CA VAL A 220 16.29 -0.18 5.48
C VAL A 220 14.81 0.06 5.79
N CYS A 221 14.17 1.04 5.13
CA CYS A 221 12.77 1.32 5.35
C CYS A 221 11.87 0.16 4.94
N LEU A 222 12.13 -0.48 3.80
CA LEU A 222 11.32 -1.62 3.33
C LEU A 222 11.46 -2.83 4.27
N ALA A 223 12.69 -3.17 4.68
CA ALA A 223 12.94 -4.25 5.64
C ALA A 223 12.24 -3.99 6.98
N ALA A 224 12.35 -2.78 7.52
CA ALA A 224 11.68 -2.39 8.77
C ALA A 224 10.15 -2.44 8.66
N CYS A 225 9.59 -2.03 7.51
CA CYS A 225 8.14 -2.11 7.28
C CYS A 225 7.66 -3.57 7.25
N VAL A 226 8.35 -4.46 6.54
CA VAL A 226 7.96 -5.89 6.50
C VAL A 226 8.13 -6.55 7.87
N GLU A 227 9.19 -6.22 8.62
CA GLU A 227 9.38 -6.70 9.99
C GLU A 227 8.25 -6.23 10.90
N SER A 228 7.90 -4.94 10.90
CA SER A 228 6.79 -4.42 11.71
C SER A 228 5.41 -4.92 11.27
N LEU A 229 5.19 -5.16 9.98
CA LEU A 229 3.96 -5.79 9.51
C LEU A 229 3.85 -7.24 10.01
N THR A 230 4.97 -7.97 10.01
CA THR A 230 5.04 -9.32 10.60
C THR A 230 4.69 -9.27 12.08
N GLU A 231 5.27 -8.32 12.82
CA GLU A 231 5.00 -8.13 14.25
C GLU A 231 3.52 -7.84 14.51
N GLU A 232 2.89 -7.00 13.69
CA GLU A 232 1.48 -6.64 13.82
C GLU A 232 0.53 -7.81 13.53
N VAL A 233 0.78 -8.58 12.47
CA VAL A 233 -0.01 -9.78 12.15
C VAL A 233 0.06 -10.77 13.32
N MET A 234 1.27 -11.02 13.83
CA MET A 234 1.46 -11.94 14.95
C MET A 234 0.89 -11.42 16.27
N ALA A 235 1.01 -10.12 16.55
CA ALA A 235 0.46 -9.52 17.77
C ALA A 235 -1.07 -9.66 17.82
N ARG A 236 -1.73 -9.55 16.66
CA ARG A 236 -3.17 -9.77 16.52
C ARG A 236 -3.52 -11.25 16.69
N ALA A 237 -2.76 -12.17 16.08
CA ALA A 237 -2.98 -13.61 16.23
C ALA A 237 -2.79 -14.08 17.69
N VAL A 238 -1.72 -13.64 18.35
CA VAL A 238 -1.46 -13.97 19.77
C VAL A 238 -2.54 -13.40 20.68
N ARG A 239 -3.10 -12.23 20.37
CA ARG A 239 -4.23 -11.67 21.11
C ARG A 239 -5.47 -12.58 21.01
N VAL A 240 -5.76 -13.11 19.81
CA VAL A 240 -6.86 -14.07 19.61
C VAL A 240 -6.63 -15.36 20.41
N VAL A 241 -5.40 -15.91 20.40
CA VAL A 241 -5.05 -17.08 21.22
C VAL A 241 -5.29 -16.82 22.70
N ARG A 242 -4.83 -15.67 23.22
CA ARG A 242 -4.99 -15.32 24.64
C ARG A 242 -6.46 -15.22 25.06
N LEU A 243 -7.30 -14.62 24.22
CA LEU A 243 -8.73 -14.50 24.50
C LEU A 243 -9.42 -15.87 24.52
N ALA A 244 -9.08 -16.77 23.59
CA ALA A 244 -9.62 -18.13 23.57
C ALA A 244 -9.20 -18.94 24.81
N VAL A 245 -7.95 -18.76 25.28
CA VAL A 245 -7.45 -19.40 26.50
C VAL A 245 -8.14 -18.86 27.75
N GLU A 246 -8.40 -17.54 27.82
CA GLU A 246 -9.15 -16.93 28.93
C GLU A 246 -10.61 -17.41 28.99
N GLU A 247 -11.24 -17.66 27.84
CA GLU A 247 -12.62 -18.17 27.74
C GLU A 247 -12.74 -19.65 28.14
N GLU A 248 -11.71 -20.45 27.89
CA GLU A 248 -11.66 -21.90 28.17
C GLU A 248 -11.14 -22.23 29.60
N LEU A 249 -10.46 -21.32 30.30
CA LEU A 249 -9.92 -21.60 31.64
C LEU A 249 -10.92 -21.35 32.78
N LEU A 250 -11.37 -22.46 33.40
CA LEU A 250 -11.74 -22.49 34.81
C LEU A 250 -10.53 -22.11 35.71
N PRO A 251 -10.75 -21.49 36.89
CA PRO A 251 -9.66 -20.91 37.69
C PRO A 251 -8.78 -22.01 38.29
N GLY A 252 -7.63 -22.30 37.68
CA GLY A 252 -6.61 -23.18 38.27
C GLY A 252 -5.67 -23.96 37.34
N GLY A 253 -5.75 -23.83 36.02
CA GLY A 253 -4.90 -24.59 35.09
C GLY A 253 -3.57 -23.89 34.74
N GLU A 254 -2.47 -24.63 34.69
CA GLU A 254 -1.18 -24.17 34.16
C GLU A 254 -1.33 -23.65 32.71
N MET A 255 -0.77 -22.47 32.46
CA MET A 255 -0.85 -21.76 31.17
C MET A 255 -0.03 -22.51 30.09
N SER A 256 -0.64 -23.50 29.46
CA SER A 256 -0.10 -24.08 28.23
C SER A 256 -0.19 -23.05 27.11
N CYS A 257 0.98 -22.61 26.61
CA CYS A 257 1.05 -21.71 25.47
C CYS A 257 0.64 -22.47 24.20
N CYS A 258 -0.63 -22.41 23.83
CA CYS A 258 -1.10 -22.98 22.56
C CYS A 258 -0.35 -22.34 21.38
N PRO A 259 0.18 -23.15 20.45
CA PRO A 259 0.87 -22.63 19.27
C PRO A 259 -0.09 -21.87 18.35
N VAL A 260 0.43 -20.89 17.62
CA VAL A 260 -0.32 -20.23 16.54
C VAL A 260 -0.40 -21.19 15.36
N THR A 261 -1.60 -21.74 15.12
CA THR A 261 -1.90 -22.62 13.98
C THR A 261 -2.23 -21.83 12.72
N VAL A 262 -2.25 -22.52 11.57
CA VAL A 262 -2.57 -21.89 10.28
C VAL A 262 -4.03 -21.41 10.25
N GLU A 263 -4.97 -22.15 10.84
CA GLU A 263 -6.39 -21.74 10.86
C GLU A 263 -6.58 -20.47 11.67
N LEU A 264 -5.88 -20.36 12.81
CA LEU A 264 -5.95 -19.17 13.66
C LEU A 264 -5.32 -17.95 12.98
N LEU A 265 -4.19 -18.14 12.30
CA LEU A 265 -3.55 -17.08 11.53
C LEU A 265 -4.48 -16.58 10.41
N GLU A 266 -5.07 -17.49 9.64
CA GLU A 266 -6.01 -17.14 8.57
C GLU A 266 -7.27 -16.50 9.11
N GLY A 267 -7.84 -17.04 10.20
CA GLY A 267 -9.00 -16.46 10.89
C GLY A 267 -8.72 -15.02 11.32
N THR A 268 -7.55 -14.79 11.91
CA THR A 268 -7.10 -13.45 12.32
C THR A 268 -7.06 -12.50 11.11
N VAL A 269 -6.35 -12.87 10.04
CA VAL A 269 -6.24 -12.04 8.82
C VAL A 269 -7.59 -11.83 8.14
N ASN A 270 -8.46 -12.83 8.14
CA ASN A 270 -9.79 -12.76 7.53
C ASN A 270 -10.78 -11.90 8.32
N SER A 271 -10.62 -11.83 9.64
CA SER A 271 -11.47 -11.02 10.51
C SER A 271 -11.08 -9.55 10.51
N ASP A 272 -9.80 -9.27 10.27
CA ASP A 272 -9.21 -7.93 10.37
C ASP A 272 -9.29 -7.16 9.04
N ALA A 273 -10.04 -6.07 9.03
CA ALA A 273 -10.24 -5.25 7.83
C ALA A 273 -9.01 -4.42 7.39
N GLU A 274 -8.03 -4.22 8.27
CA GLU A 274 -6.77 -3.54 7.91
C GLU A 274 -5.79 -4.49 7.23
N LEU A 275 -5.82 -5.77 7.62
CA LEU A 275 -4.94 -6.81 7.07
C LEU A 275 -5.52 -7.48 5.84
N TRP A 276 -6.81 -7.83 5.87
CA TRP A 276 -7.44 -8.69 4.87
C TRP A 276 -7.16 -8.19 3.46
N GLY A 277 -7.47 -6.91 3.21
CA GLY A 277 -7.35 -6.26 1.91
C GLY A 277 -5.94 -6.24 1.32
N VAL A 278 -4.96 -5.85 2.14
CA VAL A 278 -3.54 -5.75 1.74
C VAL A 278 -2.97 -7.14 1.42
N LEU A 279 -3.38 -8.15 2.18
CA LEU A 279 -2.83 -9.51 2.11
C LEU A 279 -3.58 -10.40 1.10
N GLN A 280 -4.60 -9.89 0.40
CA GLN A 280 -5.23 -10.63 -0.69
C GLN A 280 -4.40 -10.57 -1.98
N GLY A 281 -4.55 -11.62 -2.81
CA GLY A 281 -3.85 -11.78 -4.08
C GLY A 281 -4.42 -10.97 -5.25
N TYR A 282 -5.37 -10.06 -5.03
CA TYR A 282 -5.98 -9.25 -6.08
C TYR A 282 -5.10 -8.04 -6.42
N GLU A 283 -4.99 -7.67 -7.68
CA GLU A 283 -4.21 -6.49 -8.09
C GLU A 283 -4.73 -5.22 -7.43
N HIS A 284 -6.05 -5.02 -7.47
CA HIS A 284 -6.69 -3.89 -6.81
C HIS A 284 -6.59 -4.01 -5.29
N LEU A 285 -6.26 -2.89 -4.65
CA LEU A 285 -6.27 -2.80 -3.20
C LEU A 285 -7.72 -2.71 -2.72
N ILE A 286 -8.16 -3.73 -2.00
CA ILE A 286 -9.48 -3.71 -1.36
C ILE A 286 -9.26 -3.17 0.03
N CYS A 287 -9.93 -2.09 0.40
CA CYS A 287 -9.68 -1.41 1.67
C CYS A 287 -10.98 -1.34 2.50
N GLY A 288 -10.88 -1.50 3.83
CA GLY A 288 -11.98 -1.24 4.78
C GLY A 288 -13.04 -2.33 4.94
N LYS A 289 -12.81 -3.55 4.43
CA LYS A 289 -13.70 -4.71 4.62
C LYS A 289 -12.91 -5.94 5.08
N ASN A 290 -13.57 -6.79 5.85
CA ASN A 290 -13.07 -8.13 6.17
C ASN A 290 -13.67 -9.18 5.21
N LYS A 291 -13.34 -10.47 5.38
CA LYS A 291 -13.87 -11.57 4.55
C LYS A 291 -15.40 -11.59 4.48
N ASN A 292 -16.08 -11.15 5.53
CA ASN A 292 -17.53 -11.17 5.65
C ASN A 292 -18.18 -9.91 5.05
N GLY A 293 -17.40 -8.99 4.49
CA GLY A 293 -17.90 -7.77 3.86
C GLY A 293 -18.34 -6.69 4.84
N THR A 294 -18.12 -6.86 6.16
CA THR A 294 -18.54 -5.85 7.15
C THR A 294 -17.60 -4.64 7.04
N PRO A 295 -18.11 -3.45 6.68
CA PRO A 295 -17.30 -2.25 6.63
C PRO A 295 -16.89 -1.82 8.04
N MET A 296 -15.62 -1.50 8.23
CA MET A 296 -15.19 -0.78 9.44
C MET A 296 -15.75 0.65 9.39
N ASN A 297 -16.09 1.22 10.56
CA ASN A 297 -16.36 2.65 10.72
C ASN A 297 -15.05 3.42 10.44
N LEU A 298 -14.78 3.72 9.18
CA LEU A 298 -13.55 4.39 8.76
C LEU A 298 -13.71 5.91 8.90
N ASN A 299 -12.76 6.51 9.62
CA ASN A 299 -12.54 7.95 9.61
C ASN A 299 -12.35 8.46 8.17
N LEU A 300 -12.95 9.62 7.88
CA LEU A 300 -13.07 10.29 6.57
C LEU A 300 -11.75 10.38 5.76
N VAL A 301 -10.60 10.38 6.44
CA VAL A 301 -9.25 10.44 5.84
C VAL A 301 -8.94 9.21 4.97
N PHE A 302 -9.45 8.04 5.32
CA PHE A 302 -9.19 6.80 4.60
C PHE A 302 -9.94 6.74 3.25
N ILE A 303 -11.14 7.31 3.20
CA ILE A 303 -11.96 7.42 1.98
C ILE A 303 -11.25 8.32 0.97
N VAL A 304 -10.70 9.45 1.41
CA VAL A 304 -9.97 10.39 0.54
C VAL A 304 -8.67 9.74 0.01
N GLY A 305 -7.96 8.98 0.84
CA GLY A 305 -6.75 8.25 0.42
C GLY A 305 -7.02 7.13 -0.61
N CYS A 306 -8.01 6.27 -0.36
CA CYS A 306 -8.41 5.22 -1.31
C CYS A 306 -9.00 5.83 -2.60
N LEU A 307 -9.76 6.93 -2.54
CA LEU A 307 -10.28 7.62 -3.73
C LEU A 307 -9.15 8.23 -4.58
N LEU A 308 -8.11 8.80 -3.97
CA LEU A 308 -6.95 9.30 -4.72
C LEU A 308 -6.19 8.15 -5.39
N ALA A 309 -6.01 7.02 -4.70
CA ALA A 309 -5.34 5.84 -5.27
C ALA A 309 -6.13 5.25 -6.45
N VAL A 310 -7.46 5.16 -6.33
CA VAL A 310 -8.35 4.70 -7.41
C VAL A 310 -8.40 5.71 -8.57
N ALA A 311 -8.42 7.02 -8.28
CA ALA A 311 -8.39 8.05 -9.32
C ALA A 311 -7.06 8.04 -10.10
N LEU A 312 -5.94 7.80 -9.43
CA LEU A 312 -4.63 7.66 -10.09
C LEU A 312 -4.51 6.35 -10.87
N TYR A 313 -5.20 5.28 -10.46
CA TYR A 313 -5.27 4.02 -11.22
C TYR A 313 -6.10 4.14 -12.52
N LYS A 314 -7.07 5.07 -12.57
CA LYS A 314 -7.94 5.28 -13.75
C LYS A 314 -7.36 6.18 -14.84
N VAL A 315 -6.27 6.91 -14.59
CA VAL A 315 -5.69 7.86 -15.57
C VAL A 315 -4.67 7.19 -16.51
N LYS A 316 -4.34 5.90 -16.32
CA LYS A 316 -3.32 5.19 -17.11
C LYS A 316 -3.85 3.98 -17.91
N ALA A 317 -5.17 3.89 -18.14
CA ALA A 317 -5.77 2.94 -19.08
C ALA A 317 -6.26 3.67 -20.34
#